data_AF-T0SEH2-F1
#
_entry.id   AF-T0SEH2-F1
#
_cell.length_a   1.000
_cell.length_b   1.000
_cell.length_c   1.000
_cell.angle_alpha   90.00
_cell.angle_beta   90.00
_cell.angle_gamma   90.00
#
_symmetry.space_group_name_H-M   'P 1'
#
loop_
_entity.id
_entity.type
_entity.pdbx_description
1 polymer ?
#
loop_
_entity_poly.entity_id
_entity_poly.type
_entity_poly.pdbx_seq_one_letter_code
_entity_poly.pdbx_strand_id
1 'polypeptide(L)'
;MNSRIFQHNTFTTLSIGFYKGTITLKEALTHGKVGIGTLDTANGEVTIIDGIAYHGDSENQVRLVEENETMPYVAMVEHQPIVKFTDNSVSNSEDFLSALTKRFPTANTAYTIVMTGQFKEVTVSSKPANNTRPYDEIMADQPYFTKENISGTMLGVWAPKHLTDLFGIGFHLHFVSEDKTFTAHVQNFITENLAIELGKITQIEQEFPDEDENFDQHLFQ
;
A
#
# COMPACT_ATOMS: atom_id res chain seq x y z
N MET A 1 13.85 -18.31 -0.74
CA MET A 1 12.83 -18.04 -1.78
C MET A 1 12.67 -16.53 -1.86
N ASN A 2 12.34 -15.99 -3.03
CA ASN A 2 12.12 -14.54 -3.20
C ASN A 2 10.63 -14.22 -3.03
N SER A 3 10.32 -12.97 -2.69
CA SER A 3 8.93 -12.49 -2.67
C SER A 3 8.38 -12.41 -4.09
N ARG A 4 7.06 -12.53 -4.20
CA ARG A 4 6.30 -12.29 -5.43
C ARG A 4 5.26 -11.22 -5.17
N ILE A 5 4.88 -10.52 -6.22
CA ILE A 5 3.79 -9.55 -6.19
C ILE A 5 2.84 -9.82 -7.34
N PHE A 6 1.55 -9.72 -7.04
CA PHE A 6 0.47 -9.61 -7.99
C PHE A 6 -0.08 -8.19 -7.91
N GLN A 7 -0.31 -7.55 -9.06
CA GLN A 7 -0.96 -6.25 -9.14
C GLN A 7 -2.14 -6.33 -10.11
N HIS A 8 -3.31 -5.92 -9.66
CA HIS A 8 -4.44 -5.64 -10.54
C HIS A 8 -4.41 -4.16 -10.88
N ASN A 9 -4.32 -3.84 -12.16
CA ASN A 9 -3.95 -2.52 -12.68
C ASN A 9 -2.59 -2.02 -12.15
N THR A 10 -2.17 -0.85 -12.62
CA THR A 10 -0.92 -0.20 -12.21
C THR A 10 -1.21 1.00 -11.33
N PHE A 11 -0.21 1.47 -10.57
CA PHE A 11 -0.32 2.77 -9.92
C PHE A 11 -0.68 3.86 -10.93
N THR A 12 -0.03 3.86 -12.11
CA THR A 12 -0.29 4.87 -13.15
C THR A 12 -1.73 4.83 -13.63
N THR A 13 -2.31 3.65 -13.87
CA THR A 13 -3.73 3.46 -14.24
C THR A 13 -4.67 4.17 -13.25
N LEU A 14 -4.41 4.02 -11.95
CA LEU A 14 -5.15 4.73 -10.91
C LEU A 14 -4.90 6.24 -10.98
N SER A 15 -3.62 6.66 -10.99
CA SER A 15 -3.26 8.08 -10.89
C SER A 15 -3.68 8.94 -12.08
N ILE A 16 -4.02 8.32 -13.21
CA ILE A 16 -4.53 9.02 -14.41
C ILE A 16 -6.06 8.95 -14.53
N GLY A 17 -6.76 8.46 -13.50
CA GLY A 17 -8.19 8.64 -13.36
C GLY A 17 -9.05 7.39 -13.55
N PHE A 18 -8.47 6.21 -13.75
CA PHE A 18 -9.26 4.98 -13.79
C PHE A 18 -9.55 4.47 -12.39
N TYR A 19 -10.66 4.94 -11.81
CA TYR A 19 -11.05 4.61 -10.42
C TYR A 19 -12.09 3.50 -10.30
N LYS A 20 -12.53 2.92 -11.41
CA LYS A 20 -13.55 1.86 -11.40
C LYS A 20 -12.98 0.55 -10.84
N GLY A 21 -13.61 0.05 -9.79
CA GLY A 21 -13.29 -1.22 -9.17
C GLY A 21 -13.60 -2.39 -10.09
N THR A 22 -12.59 -3.20 -10.36
CA THR A 22 -12.61 -4.24 -11.40
C THR A 22 -12.10 -5.60 -10.93
N ILE A 23 -11.53 -5.67 -9.72
CA ILE A 23 -11.25 -6.91 -8.99
C ILE A 23 -11.96 -6.89 -7.64
N THR A 24 -12.57 -8.01 -7.23
CA THR A 24 -13.14 -8.15 -5.89
C THR A 24 -12.07 -8.47 -4.85
N LEU A 25 -12.32 -8.17 -3.56
CA LEU A 25 -11.44 -8.65 -2.49
C LEU A 25 -11.26 -10.16 -2.53
N LYS A 26 -12.33 -10.91 -2.79
CA LYS A 26 -12.29 -12.38 -2.88
C LYS A 26 -11.29 -12.87 -3.93
N GLU A 27 -11.30 -12.27 -5.11
CA GLU A 27 -10.36 -12.60 -6.18
C GLU A 27 -8.93 -12.19 -5.80
N ALA A 28 -8.74 -10.97 -5.28
CA ALA A 28 -7.43 -10.49 -4.83
C ALA A 28 -6.78 -11.41 -3.78
N LEU A 29 -7.56 -11.93 -2.83
CA LEU A 29 -7.08 -12.85 -1.78
C LEU A 29 -6.61 -14.21 -2.32
N THR A 30 -6.91 -14.56 -3.58
CA THR A 30 -6.33 -15.75 -4.22
C THR A 30 -4.84 -15.58 -4.55
N HIS A 31 -4.36 -14.33 -4.62
CA HIS A 31 -2.98 -13.98 -4.96
C HIS A 31 -2.10 -13.66 -3.73
N GLY A 32 -2.67 -13.65 -2.52
CA GLY A 32 -1.89 -13.39 -1.31
C GLY A 32 -2.72 -13.05 -0.09
N LYS A 33 -2.02 -12.83 1.03
CA LYS A 33 -2.63 -12.48 2.33
C LYS A 33 -2.15 -11.14 2.91
N VAL A 34 -1.25 -10.48 2.20
CA VAL A 34 -0.70 -9.17 2.56
C VAL A 34 -0.82 -8.29 1.33
N GLY A 35 -1.21 -7.04 1.49
CA GLY A 35 -1.38 -6.16 0.34
C GLY A 35 -1.86 -4.76 0.69
N ILE A 36 -1.88 -3.90 -0.31
CA ILE A 36 -2.33 -2.51 -0.23
C ILE A 36 -3.18 -2.17 -1.46
N GLY A 37 -4.13 -1.27 -1.32
CA GLY A 37 -5.01 -0.85 -2.42
C GLY A 37 -5.98 0.25 -1.99
N THR A 38 -7.02 0.43 -2.79
CA THR A 38 -8.13 1.36 -2.52
C THR A 38 -9.43 0.74 -3.04
N LEU A 39 -10.58 1.18 -2.56
CA LEU A 39 -11.87 0.69 -3.06
C LEU A 39 -12.30 1.42 -4.34
N ASP A 40 -13.37 0.91 -4.97
CA ASP A 40 -14.05 1.55 -6.09
C ASP A 40 -14.23 3.06 -5.88
N THR A 41 -14.09 3.83 -6.95
CA THR A 41 -14.03 5.30 -6.96
C THR A 41 -12.81 5.89 -6.22
N ALA A 42 -11.75 5.09 -6.04
CA ALA A 42 -10.57 5.42 -5.25
C ALA A 42 -10.94 5.83 -3.81
N ASN A 43 -11.94 5.14 -3.23
CA ASN A 43 -12.51 5.45 -1.92
C ASN A 43 -11.61 4.94 -0.79
N GLY A 44 -10.99 5.88 -0.10
CA GLY A 44 -10.12 5.63 1.04
C GLY A 44 -8.96 4.70 0.72
N GLU A 45 -8.48 3.97 1.73
CA GLU A 45 -7.32 3.10 1.61
C GLU A 45 -7.61 1.72 2.19
N VAL A 46 -7.10 0.69 1.52
CA VAL A 46 -7.22 -0.71 1.93
C VAL A 46 -5.85 -1.23 2.34
N THR A 47 -5.77 -1.78 3.56
CA THR A 47 -4.59 -2.48 4.08
C THR A 47 -4.96 -3.93 4.34
N ILE A 48 -4.24 -4.87 3.75
CA ILE A 48 -4.51 -6.30 3.87
C ILE A 48 -3.38 -6.95 4.66
N ILE A 49 -3.73 -7.64 5.74
CA ILE A 49 -2.79 -8.40 6.57
C ILE A 49 -3.46 -9.68 7.06
N ASP A 50 -2.73 -10.80 7.00
CA ASP A 50 -3.22 -12.14 7.35
C ASP A 50 -4.53 -12.54 6.65
N GLY A 51 -4.75 -12.01 5.44
CA GLY A 51 -5.96 -12.25 4.63
C GLY A 51 -7.18 -11.45 5.08
N ILE A 52 -7.02 -10.52 6.02
CA ILE A 52 -8.07 -9.60 6.48
C ILE A 52 -7.78 -8.22 5.89
N ALA A 53 -8.77 -7.66 5.21
CA ALA A 53 -8.70 -6.33 4.59
C ALA A 53 -9.39 -5.29 5.46
N TYR A 54 -8.66 -4.24 5.81
CA TYR A 54 -9.12 -3.10 6.60
C TYR A 54 -9.21 -1.88 5.70
N HIS A 55 -10.39 -1.27 5.64
CA HIS A 55 -10.63 0.01 4.98
C HIS A 55 -10.58 1.13 6.00
N GLY A 56 -9.76 2.15 5.74
CA GLY A 56 -9.81 3.42 6.44
C GLY A 56 -10.39 4.48 5.50
N ASP A 57 -11.52 5.06 5.85
CA ASP A 57 -12.16 6.10 5.04
C ASP A 57 -11.53 7.50 5.26
N SER A 58 -12.11 8.53 4.63
CA SER A 58 -11.67 9.92 4.76
C SER A 58 -12.01 10.57 6.11
N GLU A 59 -12.59 9.83 7.06
CA GLU A 59 -12.71 10.23 8.47
C GLU A 59 -11.84 9.34 9.37
N ASN A 60 -11.04 8.45 8.77
CA ASN A 60 -10.29 7.36 9.38
C ASN A 60 -11.14 6.41 10.25
N GLN A 61 -12.43 6.27 9.93
CA GLN A 61 -13.23 5.19 10.48
C GLN A 61 -12.78 3.89 9.82
N VAL A 62 -12.47 2.90 10.66
CA VAL A 62 -11.94 1.61 10.20
C VAL A 62 -13.04 0.56 10.18
N ARG A 63 -13.17 -0.12 9.05
CA ARG A 63 -14.05 -1.29 8.91
C ARG A 63 -13.36 -2.41 8.13
N LEU A 64 -13.95 -3.59 8.18
CA LEU A 64 -13.57 -4.68 7.29
C LEU A 64 -14.12 -4.43 5.89
N VAL A 65 -13.33 -4.80 4.89
CA VAL A 65 -13.77 -4.87 3.49
C VAL A 65 -14.51 -6.19 3.27
N GLU A 66 -15.67 -6.14 2.62
CA GLU A 66 -16.46 -7.31 2.27
C GLU A 66 -15.90 -8.00 1.03
N GLU A 67 -16.09 -9.32 0.92
CA GLU A 67 -15.51 -10.14 -0.15
C GLU A 67 -15.86 -9.67 -1.58
N ASN A 68 -17.04 -9.07 -1.75
CA ASN A 68 -17.58 -8.60 -3.03
C ASN A 68 -17.29 -7.12 -3.32
N GLU A 69 -16.71 -6.37 -2.38
CA GLU A 69 -16.27 -5.01 -2.68
C GLU A 69 -15.12 -5.04 -3.68
N THR A 70 -15.15 -4.08 -4.61
CA THR A 70 -14.21 -4.02 -5.72
C THR A 70 -13.16 -2.95 -5.52
N MET A 71 -12.00 -3.15 -6.14
CA MET A 71 -10.84 -2.28 -6.07
C MET A 71 -10.38 -1.94 -7.50
N PRO A 72 -10.07 -0.67 -7.81
CA PRO A 72 -9.48 -0.29 -9.10
C PRO A 72 -8.00 -0.61 -9.17
N TYR A 73 -7.35 -0.72 -8.02
CA TYR A 73 -5.95 -1.06 -7.88
C TYR A 73 -5.72 -1.81 -6.57
N VAL A 74 -5.02 -2.93 -6.65
CA VAL A 74 -4.52 -3.66 -5.48
C VAL A 74 -3.18 -4.30 -5.81
N ALA A 75 -2.27 -4.25 -4.84
CA ALA A 75 -0.98 -4.92 -4.87
C ALA A 75 -0.95 -6.00 -3.78
N MET A 76 -1.06 -7.26 -4.17
CA MET A 76 -1.01 -8.43 -3.31
C MET A 76 0.40 -9.00 -3.26
N VAL A 77 0.86 -9.31 -2.07
CA VAL A 77 2.24 -9.68 -1.80
C VAL A 77 2.31 -11.07 -1.17
N GLU A 78 3.13 -11.92 -1.77
CA GLU A 78 3.64 -13.13 -1.13
C GLU A 78 4.98 -12.81 -0.49
N HIS A 79 4.97 -12.45 0.79
CA HIS A 79 6.15 -11.98 1.51
C HIS A 79 7.09 -13.14 1.87
N GLN A 80 8.30 -13.13 1.31
CA GLN A 80 9.37 -14.08 1.63
C GLN A 80 10.63 -13.29 2.06
N PRO A 81 10.83 -13.08 3.36
CA PRO A 81 11.88 -12.22 3.87
C PRO A 81 13.26 -12.82 3.63
N ILE A 82 14.16 -12.01 3.10
CA ILE A 82 15.58 -12.34 2.90
C ILE A 82 16.50 -11.57 3.87
N VAL A 83 15.98 -10.51 4.47
CA VAL A 83 16.65 -9.72 5.51
C VAL A 83 15.67 -9.53 6.66
N LYS A 84 16.12 -9.78 7.89
CA LYS A 84 15.37 -9.56 9.12
C LYS A 84 16.27 -8.89 10.15
N PHE A 85 15.78 -7.83 10.80
CA PHE A 85 16.50 -7.17 11.87
C PHE A 85 15.54 -6.37 12.75
N THR A 86 16.03 -5.94 13.91
CA THR A 86 15.33 -5.03 14.80
C THR A 86 15.99 -3.65 14.75
N ASP A 87 15.19 -2.60 14.77
CA ASP A 87 15.64 -1.22 14.89
C ASP A 87 14.91 -0.56 16.07
N ASN A 88 15.68 -0.16 17.09
CA ASN A 88 15.18 0.47 18.31
C ASN A 88 15.51 1.97 18.35
N SER A 89 15.87 2.56 17.19
CA SER A 89 16.20 3.97 17.10
C SER A 89 14.95 4.82 16.91
N VAL A 90 15.00 6.03 17.48
CA VAL A 90 14.03 7.08 17.19
C VAL A 90 14.54 7.88 15.99
N SER A 91 13.90 7.71 14.85
CA SER A 91 14.28 8.35 13.59
C SER A 91 13.04 8.83 12.85
N ASN A 92 13.17 9.95 12.14
CA ASN A 92 12.12 10.40 11.23
C ASN A 92 12.07 9.47 10.00
N SER A 93 10.92 9.45 9.32
CA SER A 93 10.68 8.56 8.18
C SER A 93 11.72 8.72 7.06
N GLU A 94 12.15 9.93 6.71
CA GLU A 94 13.10 10.19 5.62
C GLU A 94 14.47 9.54 5.89
N ASP A 95 15.06 9.83 7.04
CA ASP A 95 16.36 9.28 7.45
C ASP A 95 16.30 7.76 7.57
N PHE A 96 15.23 7.25 8.18
CA PHE A 96 15.01 5.83 8.37
C PHE A 96 14.88 5.10 7.03
N LEU A 97 14.00 5.57 6.13
CA LEU A 97 13.78 4.97 4.81
C LEU A 97 15.04 5.06 3.94
N SER A 98 15.78 6.16 3.99
CA SER A 98 17.09 6.30 3.33
C SER A 98 18.09 5.26 3.85
N ALA A 99 18.18 5.06 5.16
CA ALA A 99 19.02 4.02 5.75
C ALA A 99 18.53 2.60 5.43
N LEU A 100 17.22 2.40 5.25
CA LEU A 100 16.62 1.11 4.89
C LEU A 100 17.04 0.69 3.48
N THR A 101 17.00 1.61 2.50
CA THR A 101 17.41 1.29 1.12
C THR A 101 18.87 0.84 0.99
N LYS A 102 19.75 1.32 1.87
CA LYS A 102 21.17 0.90 1.92
C LYS A 102 21.36 -0.56 2.32
N ARG A 103 20.32 -1.19 2.88
CA ARG A 103 20.30 -2.62 3.24
C ARG A 103 19.80 -3.51 2.11
N PHE A 104 19.32 -2.94 1.00
CA PHE A 104 18.83 -3.73 -0.14
C PHE A 104 19.99 -4.44 -0.84
N PRO A 105 19.96 -5.79 -0.96
CA PRO A 105 21.02 -6.52 -1.64
C PRO A 105 21.19 -6.16 -3.12
N THR A 106 20.16 -5.58 -3.73
CA THR A 106 20.15 -5.14 -5.13
C THR A 106 19.30 -3.88 -5.26
N ALA A 107 19.90 -2.77 -5.70
CA ALA A 107 19.20 -1.48 -5.81
C ALA A 107 18.18 -1.41 -6.96
N ASN A 108 18.22 -2.36 -7.91
CA ASN A 108 17.41 -2.34 -9.13
C ASN A 108 16.29 -3.40 -9.13
N THR A 109 15.87 -3.88 -7.96
CA THR A 109 14.71 -4.77 -7.82
C THR A 109 13.75 -4.19 -6.80
N ALA A 110 12.46 -4.44 -6.94
CA ALA A 110 11.49 -4.03 -5.92
C ALA A 110 11.63 -4.89 -4.64
N TYR A 111 11.09 -4.37 -3.53
CA TYR A 111 11.09 -5.05 -2.23
C TYR A 111 9.72 -4.95 -1.58
N THR A 112 9.31 -6.03 -0.96
CA THR A 112 8.21 -6.05 0.02
C THR A 112 8.79 -5.67 1.38
N ILE A 113 8.09 -4.82 2.13
CA ILE A 113 8.52 -4.32 3.42
C ILE A 113 7.42 -4.62 4.42
N VAL A 114 7.81 -5.20 5.56
CA VAL A 114 6.93 -5.38 6.71
C VAL A 114 7.68 -4.88 7.94
N MET A 115 7.07 -3.95 8.66
CA MET A 115 7.61 -3.37 9.89
C MET A 115 6.55 -3.47 10.96
N THR A 116 6.83 -4.20 12.04
CA THR A 116 5.88 -4.42 13.13
C THR A 116 6.49 -3.98 14.44
N GLY A 117 5.73 -3.24 15.25
CA GLY A 117 6.17 -2.81 16.56
C GLY A 117 5.58 -1.45 16.95
N GLN A 118 6.35 -0.70 17.73
CA GLN A 118 5.96 0.60 18.24
C GLN A 118 6.54 1.72 17.38
N PHE A 119 5.66 2.66 17.06
CA PHE A 119 5.97 3.91 16.42
C PHE A 119 5.68 5.03 17.41
N LYS A 120 6.63 5.96 17.53
CA LYS A 120 6.41 7.15 18.34
C LYS A 120 5.31 8.03 17.76
N GLU A 121 5.22 8.07 16.43
CA GLU A 121 4.18 8.77 15.69
C GLU A 121 3.95 8.10 14.35
N VAL A 122 2.70 8.01 13.90
CA VAL A 122 2.34 7.66 12.52
C VAL A 122 1.32 8.67 12.02
N THR A 123 1.61 9.26 10.85
CA THR A 123 0.68 10.09 10.08
C THR A 123 0.26 9.32 8.83
N VAL A 124 -1.06 9.16 8.66
CA VAL A 124 -1.68 8.53 7.49
C VAL A 124 -2.62 9.51 6.79
N SER A 125 -2.93 9.25 5.53
CA SER A 125 -3.98 9.97 4.80
C SER A 125 -4.88 9.00 4.06
N SER A 126 -6.12 9.44 3.81
CA SER A 126 -7.09 8.60 3.12
C SER A 126 -7.91 9.40 2.13
N LYS A 127 -8.02 8.91 0.90
CA LYS A 127 -8.80 9.54 -0.17
C LYS A 127 -10.29 9.70 0.21
N PRO A 128 -10.96 10.81 -0.15
CA PRO A 128 -12.42 10.90 -0.10
C PRO A 128 -13.07 9.83 -0.99
N ALA A 129 -14.35 9.55 -0.77
CA ALA A 129 -15.12 8.60 -1.58
C ALA A 129 -15.73 9.23 -2.85
N ASN A 130 -16.22 8.40 -3.77
CA ASN A 130 -16.98 8.81 -4.97
C ASN A 130 -16.20 9.76 -5.89
N ASN A 131 -14.89 9.54 -6.05
CA ASN A 131 -14.07 10.42 -6.86
C ASN A 131 -14.37 10.30 -8.35
N THR A 132 -14.46 11.46 -9.00
CA THR A 132 -14.54 11.62 -10.45
C THR A 132 -13.55 12.67 -10.96
N ARG A 133 -12.77 13.25 -10.05
CA ARG A 133 -11.85 14.36 -10.29
C ARG A 133 -10.44 13.85 -10.65
N PRO A 134 -9.60 14.69 -11.27
CA PRO A 134 -8.17 14.39 -11.43
C PRO A 134 -7.50 13.96 -10.13
N TYR A 135 -6.53 13.04 -10.21
CA TYR A 135 -5.94 12.41 -9.02
C TYR A 135 -5.21 13.41 -8.13
N ASP A 136 -4.55 14.40 -8.71
CA ASP A 136 -3.88 15.49 -8.00
C ASP A 136 -4.87 16.35 -7.19
N GLU A 137 -6.07 16.61 -7.70
CA GLU A 137 -7.13 17.30 -6.94
C GLU A 137 -7.61 16.44 -5.75
N ILE A 138 -7.74 15.12 -5.93
CA ILE A 138 -8.08 14.20 -4.83
C ILE A 138 -6.98 14.22 -3.76
N MET A 139 -5.72 14.15 -4.18
CA MET A 139 -4.57 14.17 -3.27
C MET A 139 -4.43 15.49 -2.53
N ALA A 140 -4.82 16.61 -3.14
CA ALA A 140 -4.80 17.92 -2.50
C ALA A 140 -5.86 18.06 -1.40
N ASP A 141 -7.00 17.37 -1.54
CA ASP A 141 -8.13 17.42 -0.60
C ASP A 141 -8.13 16.31 0.45
N GLN A 142 -7.21 15.33 0.36
CA GLN A 142 -7.20 14.21 1.29
C GLN A 142 -6.89 14.67 2.72
N PRO A 143 -7.66 14.22 3.73
CA PRO A 143 -7.36 14.48 5.13
C PRO A 143 -6.16 13.67 5.61
N TYR A 144 -5.46 14.23 6.60
CA TYR A 144 -4.32 13.62 7.28
C TYR A 144 -4.67 13.38 8.75
N PHE A 145 -4.24 12.24 9.27
CA PHE A 145 -4.50 11.81 10.64
C PHE A 145 -3.21 11.35 11.30
N THR A 146 -2.95 11.84 12.50
CA THR A 146 -1.74 11.50 13.25
C THR A 146 -2.11 10.85 14.58
N LYS A 147 -1.45 9.75 14.91
CA LYS A 147 -1.47 9.14 16.24
C LYS A 147 -0.06 9.01 16.78
N GLU A 148 0.10 9.32 18.06
CA GLU A 148 1.35 9.15 18.80
C GLU A 148 1.32 7.86 19.62
N ASN A 149 2.52 7.32 19.92
CA ASN A 149 2.75 6.14 20.76
C ASN A 149 1.85 4.97 20.38
N ILE A 150 1.93 4.57 19.10
CA ILE A 150 1.03 3.60 18.51
C ILE A 150 1.77 2.32 18.10
N SER A 151 1.19 1.18 18.46
CA SER A 151 1.65 -0.13 18.00
C SER A 151 0.89 -0.54 16.74
N GLY A 152 1.56 -1.22 15.82
CA GLY A 152 0.90 -1.79 14.65
C GLY A 152 1.88 -2.38 13.64
N THR A 153 1.36 -2.58 12.43
CA THR A 153 2.12 -3.09 11.29
C THR A 153 2.06 -2.08 10.15
N MET A 154 3.23 -1.63 9.71
CA MET A 154 3.42 -0.90 8.47
C MET A 154 3.92 -1.87 7.40
N LEU A 155 3.25 -1.92 6.26
CA LEU A 155 3.58 -2.85 5.20
C LEU A 155 3.38 -2.24 3.82
N GLY A 156 4.04 -2.81 2.83
CA GLY A 156 3.87 -2.42 1.44
C GLY A 156 5.10 -2.74 0.63
N VAL A 157 5.44 -1.84 -0.28
CA VAL A 157 6.46 -2.06 -1.30
C VAL A 157 7.39 -0.87 -1.45
N TRP A 158 8.61 -1.16 -1.91
CA TRP A 158 9.51 -0.18 -2.47
C TRP A 158 9.86 -0.58 -3.89
N ALA A 159 9.89 0.37 -4.81
CA ALA A 159 10.34 0.14 -6.18
C ALA A 159 11.39 1.15 -6.64
N PRO A 160 12.39 0.71 -7.42
CA PRO A 160 13.34 1.60 -8.09
C PRO A 160 12.65 2.38 -9.21
N LYS A 161 13.25 3.52 -9.58
CA LYS A 161 12.70 4.48 -10.56
C LYS A 161 12.22 3.87 -11.89
N HIS A 162 12.88 2.82 -12.38
CA HIS A 162 12.50 2.19 -13.66
C HIS A 162 11.21 1.35 -13.59
N LEU A 163 10.62 1.17 -12.41
CA LEU A 163 9.34 0.49 -12.18
C LEU A 163 8.25 1.45 -11.70
N THR A 164 8.45 2.76 -11.85
CA THR A 164 7.55 3.80 -11.30
C THR A 164 6.11 3.62 -11.76
N ASP A 165 5.87 3.29 -13.03
CA ASP A 165 4.50 3.21 -13.53
C ASP A 165 3.68 2.09 -12.86
N LEU A 166 4.35 1.01 -12.47
CA LEU A 166 3.71 -0.13 -11.82
C LEU A 166 3.45 0.15 -10.33
N PHE A 167 4.42 0.70 -9.61
CA PHE A 167 4.41 0.76 -8.14
C PHE A 167 4.15 2.15 -7.55
N GLY A 168 4.31 3.20 -8.34
CA GLY A 168 4.61 4.55 -7.86
C GLY A 168 6.10 4.75 -7.58
N ILE A 169 6.49 5.97 -7.21
CA ILE A 169 7.89 6.31 -6.92
C ILE A 169 8.26 5.88 -5.50
N GLY A 170 9.28 5.04 -5.38
CA GLY A 170 9.90 4.75 -4.08
C GLY A 170 9.03 3.88 -3.19
N PHE A 171 8.80 4.32 -1.94
CA PHE A 171 8.03 3.58 -0.94
C PHE A 171 6.53 3.84 -1.10
N HIS A 172 5.74 2.77 -1.12
CA HIS A 172 4.29 2.81 -1.03
C HIS A 172 3.90 1.92 0.15
N LEU A 173 3.59 2.56 1.28
CA LEU A 173 3.39 1.89 2.57
C LEU A 173 2.01 2.23 3.12
N HIS A 174 1.32 1.24 3.64
CA HIS A 174 0.13 1.41 4.46
C HIS A 174 0.44 1.00 5.90
N PHE A 175 -0.38 1.46 6.84
CA PHE A 175 -0.30 1.10 8.24
C PHE A 175 -1.63 0.56 8.72
N VAL A 176 -1.60 -0.38 9.67
CA VAL A 176 -2.76 -0.80 10.46
C VAL A 176 -2.34 -0.94 11.92
N SER A 177 -3.07 -0.30 12.82
CA SER A 177 -2.80 -0.35 14.25
C SER A 177 -3.06 -1.74 14.84
N GLU A 178 -2.45 -2.02 15.99
CA GLU A 178 -2.64 -3.30 16.69
C GLU A 178 -4.11 -3.52 17.07
N ASP A 179 -4.78 -2.48 17.57
CA ASP A 179 -6.20 -2.45 17.94
C ASP A 179 -7.17 -2.39 16.74
N LYS A 180 -6.64 -2.29 15.51
CA LYS A 180 -7.39 -2.22 14.25
C LYS A 180 -8.35 -1.02 14.14
N THR A 181 -8.09 0.06 14.88
CA THR A 181 -8.89 1.30 14.84
C THR A 181 -8.26 2.44 14.04
N PHE A 182 -7.09 2.21 13.43
CA PHE A 182 -6.38 3.22 12.65
C PHE A 182 -5.64 2.54 11.50
N THR A 183 -6.05 2.83 10.27
CA THR A 183 -5.42 2.31 9.05
C THR A 183 -5.53 3.33 7.93
N ALA A 184 -4.49 3.43 7.09
CA ALA A 184 -4.52 4.14 5.82
C ALA A 184 -3.12 4.13 5.16
N HIS A 185 -2.96 4.88 4.07
CA HIS A 185 -1.70 5.16 3.40
C HIS A 185 -0.78 6.01 4.30
N VAL A 186 0.47 5.60 4.46
CA VAL A 186 1.44 6.27 5.35
C VAL A 186 2.05 7.48 4.65
N GLN A 187 1.98 8.62 5.32
CA GLN A 187 2.57 9.88 4.86
C GLN A 187 3.83 10.24 5.64
N ASN A 188 3.86 9.97 6.95
CA ASN A 188 5.02 10.20 7.79
C ASN A 188 4.99 9.28 9.02
N PHE A 189 6.14 9.07 9.65
CA PHE A 189 6.24 8.36 10.91
C PHE A 189 7.53 8.70 11.64
N ILE A 190 7.56 8.41 12.94
CA ILE A 190 8.76 8.38 13.77
C ILE A 190 8.89 6.98 14.35
N THR A 191 10.01 6.33 14.06
CA THR A 191 10.29 4.98 14.55
C THR A 191 10.54 4.98 16.05
N GLU A 192 10.37 3.84 16.69
CA GLU A 192 10.81 3.64 18.06
C GLU A 192 11.36 2.23 18.27
N ASN A 193 10.53 1.18 18.17
CA ASN A 193 10.94 -0.21 18.37
C ASN A 193 10.29 -1.10 17.32
N LEU A 194 11.02 -1.44 16.26
CA LEU A 194 10.49 -2.13 15.10
C LEU A 194 11.24 -3.44 14.81
N ALA A 195 10.48 -4.51 14.57
CA ALA A 195 10.96 -5.67 13.83
C ALA A 195 10.72 -5.43 12.33
N ILE A 196 11.76 -5.57 11.52
CA ILE A 196 11.75 -5.21 10.10
C ILE A 196 12.10 -6.44 9.27
N GLU A 197 11.28 -6.69 8.26
CA GLU A 197 11.47 -7.74 7.28
C GLU A 197 11.45 -7.17 5.86
N LEU A 198 12.45 -7.55 5.06
CA LEU A 198 12.58 -7.17 3.67
C LEU A 198 12.58 -8.42 2.80
N GLY A 199 11.67 -8.48 1.85
CA GLY A 199 11.58 -9.54 0.86
C GLY A 199 11.87 -9.00 -0.54
N LYS A 200 12.82 -9.61 -1.25
CA LYS A 200 13.20 -9.16 -2.60
C LYS A 200 12.18 -9.67 -3.62
N ILE A 201 11.64 -8.77 -4.43
CA ILE A 201 10.72 -9.11 -5.53
C ILE A 201 11.54 -9.33 -6.80
N THR A 202 11.45 -10.52 -7.37
CA THR A 202 12.11 -10.85 -8.64
C THR A 202 11.14 -11.23 -9.75
N GLN A 203 9.85 -11.30 -9.44
CA GLN A 203 8.78 -11.62 -10.37
C GLN A 203 7.57 -10.75 -10.05
N ILE A 204 6.97 -10.19 -11.09
CA ILE A 204 5.78 -9.35 -11.03
C ILE A 204 4.74 -10.04 -11.91
N GLU A 205 3.59 -10.31 -11.32
CA GLU A 205 2.39 -10.75 -12.02
C GLU A 205 1.47 -9.54 -12.14
N GLN A 206 1.22 -9.09 -13.37
CA GLN A 206 0.43 -7.91 -13.65
C GLN A 206 -0.84 -8.34 -14.38
N GLU A 207 -1.97 -8.00 -13.79
CA GLU A 207 -3.30 -8.22 -14.36
C GLU A 207 -3.91 -6.89 -14.77
N PHE A 208 -4.70 -6.92 -15.84
CA PHE A 208 -5.51 -5.81 -16.33
C PHE A 208 -6.93 -6.33 -16.59
N PRO A 209 -7.98 -5.52 -16.35
CA PRO A 209 -9.36 -5.92 -16.57
C PRO A 209 -9.73 -5.78 -18.07
N ASP A 210 -9.15 -6.63 -18.91
CA ASP A 210 -9.29 -6.59 -20.38
C ASP A 210 -10.71 -6.91 -20.89
N GLU A 211 -11.55 -7.52 -20.06
CA GLU A 211 -12.98 -7.72 -20.33
C GLU A 211 -13.86 -6.52 -19.89
N ASP A 212 -13.33 -5.50 -19.21
CA ASP A 212 -14.09 -4.33 -18.79
C ASP A 212 -14.14 -3.24 -19.89
N GLU A 213 -15.32 -2.98 -20.44
CA GLU A 213 -15.51 -1.98 -21.49
C GLU A 213 -15.08 -0.56 -21.09
N ASN A 214 -15.14 -0.20 -19.80
CA ASN A 214 -14.72 1.12 -19.35
C ASN A 214 -13.20 1.23 -19.32
N PHE A 215 -12.50 0.12 -19.04
CA PHE A 215 -11.05 0.07 -19.13
C PHE A 215 -10.58 0.24 -20.58
N ASP A 216 -11.18 -0.49 -21.53
CA ASP A 216 -10.84 -0.39 -22.96
C ASP A 216 -11.13 1.01 -23.53
N GLN A 217 -12.20 1.66 -23.08
CA GLN A 217 -12.56 3.02 -23.51
C GLN A 217 -11.80 4.13 -22.77
N HIS A 218 -11.08 3.82 -21.69
CA HIS A 218 -10.38 4.83 -20.92
C HIS A 218 -9.17 5.36 -21.69
N LEU A 219 -9.11 6.67 -21.87
CA LEU A 219 -8.00 7.32 -22.55
C LEU A 219 -6.88 7.61 -21.56
N PHE A 220 -5.91 6.71 -21.50
CA PHE A 220 -4.65 6.92 -20.78
C PHE A 220 -3.75 7.89 -21.57
N GLN A 221 -3.99 9.20 -21.44
CA GLN A 221 -3.23 10.27 -22.11
C GLN A 221 -2.37 11.08 -21.14
#